data_AF-A0A349ECJ9-F1
#
_entry.id   AF-A0A349ECJ9-F1
#
_cell.length_a   1.000
_cell.length_b   1.000
_cell.length_c   1.000
_cell.angle_alpha   90.00
_cell.angle_beta   90.00
_cell.angle_gamma   90.00
#
_symmetry.space_group_name_H-M   'P 1'
#
loop_
_entity.id
_entity.type
_entity.pdbx_description
1 polymer ?
#
loop_
_entity_poly.entity_id
_entity_poly.type
_entity_poly.pdbx_seq_one_letter_code
_entity_poly.pdbx_strand_id
1 'polypeptide(L)'
;GGHNLGPRPMEMLLMGMGGCTAIDVVNILRKARQSLDGCEVEIEAERADSEPKVFTQIHVHFILTGAALSPKHVERAVQLS
;
A
#
# COMPACT_ATOMS: atom_id res chain seq x y z
N GLY A 1 -23.61 3.46 -1.54
CA GLY A 1 -23.70 2.97 -2.93
C GLY A 1 -25.06 3.33 -3.49
N GLY A 2 -25.12 3.84 -4.72
CA GLY A 2 -26.33 4.36 -5.39
C GLY A 2 -26.12 5.77 -5.97
N HIS A 3 -25.52 6.66 -5.17
CA HIS A 3 -25.26 8.06 -5.54
C HIS A 3 -23.77 8.39 -5.72
N ASN A 4 -22.91 7.38 -5.85
CA ASN A 4 -21.44 7.55 -5.93
C ASN A 4 -20.84 8.35 -4.75
N LEU A 5 -21.49 8.30 -3.57
CA LEU A 5 -21.08 9.01 -2.34
C LEU A 5 -20.09 8.22 -1.47
N GLY A 6 -19.53 7.14 -1.99
CA GLY A 6 -18.60 6.28 -1.27
C GLY A 6 -17.75 5.48 -2.24
N PRO A 7 -16.68 4.84 -1.76
CA PRO A 7 -15.75 4.13 -2.61
C PRO A 7 -16.44 2.99 -3.34
N ARG A 8 -16.02 2.78 -4.59
CA ARG A 8 -16.48 1.63 -5.38
C ARG A 8 -15.91 0.35 -4.77
N PRO A 9 -16.58 -0.81 -4.90
CA PRO A 9 -16.11 -2.06 -4.29
C PRO A 9 -14.65 -2.40 -4.62
N MET A 10 -14.22 -2.17 -5.87
CA MET A 10 -12.84 -2.43 -6.29
C MET A 10 -11.83 -1.43 -5.69
N GLU A 11 -12.21 -0.15 -5.57
CA GLU A 11 -11.39 0.86 -4.89
C GLU A 11 -11.28 0.53 -3.39
N MET A 12 -12.36 0.10 -2.77
CA MET A 12 -12.39 -0.33 -1.37
C MET A 12 -11.47 -1.53 -1.14
N LEU A 13 -11.42 -2.49 -2.08
CA LEU A 13 -10.52 -3.63 -2.00
C LEU A 13 -9.04 -3.19 -2.07
N LEU A 14 -8.70 -2.29 -3.00
CA LEU A 14 -7.34 -1.75 -3.11
C LEU A 14 -6.95 -0.95 -1.88
N MET A 15 -7.85 -0.12 -1.34
CA MET A 15 -7.61 0.61 -0.09
C MET A 15 -7.41 -0.33 1.10
N GLY A 16 -8.17 -1.42 1.18
CA GLY A 16 -8.01 -2.43 2.23
C GLY A 16 -6.65 -3.14 2.16
N MET A 17 -6.27 -3.57 0.95
CA MET A 17 -4.94 -4.17 0.69
C MET A 17 -3.82 -3.18 1.01
N GLY A 18 -3.92 -1.95 0.50
CA GLY A 18 -2.99 -0.85 0.75
C GLY A 18 -2.80 -0.54 2.23
N GLY A 19 -3.90 -0.40 2.97
CA GLY A 19 -3.86 -0.16 4.40
C GLY A 19 -3.24 -1.32 5.18
N CYS A 20 -3.55 -2.57 4.81
CA CYS A 20 -2.97 -3.75 5.44
C CYS A 20 -1.44 -3.77 5.29
N THR A 21 -0.94 -3.65 4.06
CA THR A 21 0.51 -3.67 3.78
C THR A 21 1.22 -2.44 4.37
N ALA A 22 0.60 -1.26 4.36
CA ALA A 22 1.16 -0.05 4.98
C ALA A 22 1.38 -0.21 6.48
N ILE A 23 0.41 -0.82 7.18
CA ILE A 23 0.50 -1.08 8.62
C ILE A 23 1.66 -2.03 8.92
N ASP A 24 1.85 -3.07 8.11
CA ASP A 24 2.96 -4.01 8.28
C ASP A 24 4.32 -3.32 8.11
N VAL A 25 4.50 -2.55 7.04
CA VAL A 25 5.73 -1.77 6.80
C VAL A 25 6.02 -0.81 7.97
N VAL A 26 5.02 -0.05 8.41
CA VAL A 26 5.14 0.87 9.56
C VAL A 26 5.57 0.11 10.83
N ASN A 27 4.93 -1.02 11.10
CA ASN A 27 5.22 -1.82 12.30
C ASN A 27 6.64 -2.41 12.25
N ILE A 28 7.08 -2.93 11.10
CA ILE A 28 8.42 -3.50 10.94
C ILE A 28 9.48 -2.42 11.15
N LEU A 29 9.31 -1.25 10.52
CA LEU A 29 10.29 -0.15 10.63
C LEU A 29 10.36 0.42 12.04
N ARG A 30 9.23 0.59 12.72
CA ARG A 30 9.20 1.01 14.13
C ARG A 30 9.86 -0.02 15.04
N LYS A 31 9.62 -1.32 14.81
CA LYS A 31 10.27 -2.40 15.56
C LYS A 31 11.79 -2.45 15.33
N ALA A 32 12.24 -2.11 14.12
CA ALA A 32 13.65 -1.93 13.77
C ALA A 32 14.24 -0.58 14.26
N ARG A 33 13.50 0.16 15.10
CA ARG A 33 13.90 1.44 15.70
C ARG A 33 14.25 2.51 14.66
N GLN A 34 13.61 2.46 13.50
CA GLN A 34 13.72 3.51 12.48
C GLN A 34 12.84 4.71 12.86
N SER A 35 13.32 5.92 12.62
CA SER A 35 12.59 7.16 12.93
C SER A 35 11.66 7.51 11.77
N LEU A 36 10.52 6.82 11.71
CA LEU A 36 9.51 7.01 10.67
C LEU A 36 8.48 8.07 11.08
N ASP A 37 8.33 9.11 10.28
CA ASP A 37 7.39 10.22 10.48
C ASP A 37 6.09 10.01 9.70
N GLY A 38 6.17 9.42 8.51
CA GLY A 38 5.01 9.17 7.66
C GLY A 38 5.20 8.00 6.69
N CYS A 39 4.09 7.38 6.33
CA CYS A 39 3.99 6.33 5.32
C CYS A 39 2.77 6.62 4.46
N GLU A 40 3.01 6.89 3.19
CA GLU A 40 1.99 7.04 2.15
C GLU A 40 2.11 5.90 1.15
N VAL A 41 0.97 5.41 0.66
CA VAL A 41 0.91 4.32 -0.29
C VAL A 41 0.06 4.74 -1.47
N GLU A 42 0.69 4.81 -2.63
CA GLU A 42 0.03 5.04 -3.91
C GLU A 42 -0.19 3.68 -4.59
N ILE A 43 -1.40 3.45 -5.09
CA ILE A 43 -1.78 2.19 -5.72
C ILE A 43 -2.35 2.47 -7.09
N GLU A 44 -1.72 1.87 -8.09
CA GLU A 44 -2.18 1.84 -9.46
C GLU A 44 -2.56 0.39 -9.80
N ALA A 45 -3.71 0.19 -10.44
CA ALA A 45 -4.18 -1.14 -10.77
C ALA A 45 -4.82 -1.18 -12.15
N GLU A 46 -4.47 -2.22 -12.90
CA GLU A 46 -5.07 -2.53 -14.20
C GLU A 46 -6.05 -3.68 -14.05
N ARG A 47 -7.12 -3.64 -14.84
CA ARG A 47 -8.14 -4.70 -14.87
C ARG A 47 -8.27 -5.26 -16.27
N ALA A 48 -8.59 -6.55 -16.36
CA ALA A 48 -8.87 -7.19 -17.64
C ALA A 48 -9.98 -6.46 -18.41
N ASP A 49 -9.82 -6.37 -19.73
CA ASP A 49 -10.77 -5.66 -20.60
C ASP A 49 -12.13 -6.37 -20.68
N SER A 50 -12.11 -7.71 -20.66
CA SER A 50 -13.29 -8.57 -20.75
C SER A 50 -13.64 -9.23 -19.42
N GLU A 51 -14.87 -9.73 -19.31
CA GLU A 51 -15.26 -10.50 -18.14
C GLU A 51 -14.53 -11.85 -18.06
N PRO A 52 -14.13 -12.29 -16.85
CA PRO A 52 -14.23 -11.57 -15.59
C PRO A 52 -13.21 -10.42 -15.48
N LYS A 53 -13.65 -9.19 -15.13
CA LYS A 53 -12.77 -8.00 -15.00
C LYS A 53 -11.90 -8.02 -13.74
N VAL A 54 -11.06 -9.02 -13.60
CA VAL A 54 -10.10 -9.18 -12.49
C VAL A 54 -8.98 -8.15 -12.59
N PHE A 55 -8.26 -7.92 -11.50
CA PHE A 55 -7.01 -7.17 -11.55
C PHE A 55 -5.94 -8.00 -12.27
N THR A 56 -5.31 -7.43 -13.29
CA THR A 56 -4.21 -8.05 -14.05
C THR A 56 -2.86 -7.59 -13.54
N GLN A 57 -2.79 -6.36 -13.03
CA GLN A 57 -1.60 -5.77 -12.45
C GLN A 57 -2.00 -4.84 -11.31
N ILE A 58 -1.20 -4.85 -10.25
CA ILE A 58 -1.29 -3.90 -9.15
C ILE A 58 0.14 -3.44 -8.88
N HIS A 59 0.37 -2.15 -9.00
CA HIS A 59 1.62 -1.49 -8.64
C HIS A 59 1.40 -0.70 -7.35
N VAL A 60 2.23 -0.98 -6.34
CA VAL A 60 2.17 -0.35 -5.02
C VAL A 60 3.45 0.43 -4.81
N HIS A 61 3.33 1.73 -4.62
CA HIS A 61 4.45 2.63 -4.42
C HIS A 61 4.41 3.19 -3.00
N PHE A 62 5.42 2.85 -2.19
CA PHE A 62 5.56 3.31 -0.81
C PHE A 62 6.40 4.58 -0.75
N ILE A 63 5.82 5.64 -0.22
CA ILE A 63 6.51 6.91 0.05
C ILE A 63 6.67 7.04 1.56
N LEU A 64 7.91 6.84 2.02
CA LEU A 64 8.26 6.88 3.44
C LEU A 64 8.99 8.18 3.77
N THR A 65 8.56 8.84 4.83
CA THR A 65 9.22 10.04 5.37
C THR A 65 9.73 9.78 6.77
N GLY A 66 10.94 10.23 7.06
CA GLY A 66 11.59 9.96 8.34
C GLY A 66 13.06 10.35 8.37
N ALA A 67 13.63 10.42 9.57
CA ALA A 67 15.03 10.78 9.77
C ALA A 67 15.95 9.56 9.64
N ALA A 68 16.93 9.65 8.73
CA ALA A 68 18.00 8.66 8.53
C ALA A 68 17.50 7.21 8.40
N LEU A 69 16.39 7.01 7.66
CA LEU A 69 15.84 5.69 7.40
C LEU A 69 16.90 4.82 6.68
N SER A 70 17.17 3.65 7.24
CA SER A 70 18.11 2.70 6.64
C SER A 70 17.48 2.07 5.39
N PRO A 71 18.11 2.20 4.20
CA PRO A 71 17.58 1.60 2.97
C PRO A 71 17.37 0.09 3.09
N LYS A 72 18.28 -0.60 3.81
CA LYS A 72 18.18 -2.04 4.06
C LYS A 72 16.97 -2.41 4.91
N HIS A 73 16.65 -1.63 5.94
CA HIS A 73 15.45 -1.88 6.75
C HIS A 73 14.17 -1.56 5.98
N VAL A 74 14.18 -0.50 5.15
CA VAL A 74 13.07 -0.15 4.26
C VAL A 74 12.80 -1.26 3.25
N GLU A 75 13.81 -1.67 2.49
CA GLU A 75 13.67 -2.74 1.51
C GLU A 75 13.17 -4.03 2.16
N ARG A 76 13.72 -4.39 3.33
CA ARG A 76 13.28 -5.58 4.06
C ARG A 76 11.84 -5.48 4.55
N ALA A 77 11.40 -4.30 4.99
CA ALA A 77 10.03 -4.09 5.43
C ALA A 77 9.05 -4.29 4.27
N VAL A 78 9.34 -3.71 3.10
CA VAL A 78 8.50 -3.84 1.90
C VAL A 78 8.48 -5.28 1.38
N GLN A 79 9.60 -6.02 1.40
CA GLN A 79 9.65 -7.42 0.95
C GLN A 79 8.94 -8.42 1.87
N LEU A 80 8.67 -8.04 3.12
CA LEU A 80 7.98 -8.89 4.10
C LEU A 80 6.47 -8.73 4.10
N SER A 81 5.97 -7.77 3.34
CA SER A 81 4.56 -7.43 3.18
C SER A 81 4.10 -7.77 1.77
#